data_AF-A0A8B7E726-F1
#
_entry.id   AF-A0A8B7E726-F1
#
_cell.length_a   1.000
_cell.length_b   1.000
_cell.length_c   1.000
_cell.angle_alpha   90.00
_cell.angle_beta   90.00
_cell.angle_gamma   90.00
#
_symmetry.space_group_name_H-M   'P 1'
#
loop_
_entity.id
_entity.type
_entity.pdbx_description
1 polymer ?
#
loop_
_entity_poly.entity_id
_entity_poly.type
_entity_poly.pdbx_seq_one_letter_code
_entity_poly.pdbx_strand_id
1 'polypeptide(L)'
;MDSDFKLSTKVLPGDTFKFKRQCTKSLFFREKVNGEKIKRDWICYSPSTGKVFCAHCKLFNSKCGIGASALMSSGYDDWKHAARGSARHETSETHIQSIETLLTRRKAGEHISKRLTEQFESGKKYWNDILLRILTVIKMLALRGLSFRGSNEIVGSVHNGNYLGCLELVAEFDPLLAEHIQKRANKSRGHVSYLSSTICDEFIHVLSRDVLDHILTEIKEAKHFAVSIDSTPDISHVDHLTIIFHYVTSKGPVKRFVTFIPIEEHTGEGLATKLLDFMENTGISIKDCRG
;
A
#
# COMPACT_ATOMS: atom_id res chain seq x y z
N MET A 1 20.62 -13.72 -11.19
CA MET A 1 21.55 -13.43 -12.32
C MET A 1 21.99 -14.81 -12.82
N ASP A 2 21.06 -15.45 -13.52
CA ASP A 2 21.10 -16.88 -13.88
C ASP A 2 21.14 -17.02 -15.40
N SER A 3 22.04 -16.26 -16.01
CA SER A 3 22.27 -16.33 -17.45
C SER A 3 23.14 -17.56 -17.74
N ASP A 4 22.63 -18.47 -18.58
CA ASP A 4 23.42 -19.55 -19.14
C ASP A 4 24.44 -18.97 -20.13
N PHE A 5 25.73 -19.06 -19.79
CA PHE A 5 26.84 -18.54 -20.62
C PHE A 5 27.35 -19.56 -21.65
N LYS A 6 26.73 -20.73 -21.82
CA LYS A 6 27.20 -21.76 -22.76
C LYS A 6 27.41 -21.23 -24.18
N LEU A 7 26.54 -20.33 -24.64
CA LEU A 7 26.62 -19.71 -25.97
C LEU A 7 27.81 -18.74 -26.15
N SER A 8 28.50 -18.39 -25.07
CA SER A 8 29.74 -17.60 -25.12
C SER A 8 31.01 -18.45 -25.33
N THR A 9 30.89 -19.79 -25.34
CA THR A 9 32.06 -20.68 -25.40
C THR A 9 32.77 -20.59 -26.74
N LYS A 10 34.08 -20.29 -26.70
CA LYS A 10 34.99 -20.36 -27.83
C LYS A 10 35.99 -21.49 -27.63
N VAL A 11 36.12 -22.35 -28.64
CA VAL A 11 37.16 -23.39 -28.71
C VAL A 11 38.34 -22.81 -29.49
N LEU A 12 39.48 -22.64 -28.82
CA LEU A 12 40.68 -22.13 -29.46
C LEU A 12 41.60 -23.30 -29.82
N PRO A 13 42.16 -23.33 -31.05
CA PRO A 13 43.16 -24.31 -31.41
C PRO A 13 44.46 -24.05 -30.62
N GLY A 14 45.08 -25.11 -30.13
CA GLY A 14 46.41 -25.09 -29.52
C GLY A 14 47.20 -26.29 -30.02
N ASP A 15 48.52 -26.17 -30.10
CA ASP A 15 49.40 -27.14 -30.77
C ASP A 15 49.37 -28.56 -30.18
N THR A 16 48.79 -28.74 -28.99
CA THR A 16 48.61 -30.07 -28.35
C THR A 16 47.29 -30.28 -27.58
N PHE A 17 46.53 -29.23 -27.21
CA PHE A 17 45.22 -29.35 -26.56
C PHE A 17 44.23 -28.24 -26.99
N LYS A 18 42.94 -28.58 -27.09
CA LYS A 18 41.85 -27.62 -27.35
C LYS A 18 41.42 -26.94 -26.04
N PHE A 19 41.61 -25.63 -25.93
CA PHE A 19 41.15 -24.85 -24.77
C PHE A 19 39.77 -24.28 -25.03
N LYS A 20 38.85 -24.47 -24.08
CA LYS A 20 37.54 -23.82 -24.06
C LYS A 20 37.58 -22.60 -23.15
N ARG A 21 37.18 -21.43 -23.65
CA ARG A 21 37.01 -20.22 -22.85
C ARG A 21 35.60 -19.68 -23.03
N GLN A 22 34.98 -19.22 -21.95
CA GLN A 22 33.62 -18.68 -21.94
C GLN A 22 33.53 -17.48 -21.01
N CYS A 23 32.47 -16.69 -21.14
CA CYS A 23 32.13 -15.63 -20.20
C CYS A 23 31.90 -16.21 -18.80
N THR A 24 32.42 -15.54 -17.78
CA THR A 24 32.30 -15.95 -16.39
C THR A 24 31.60 -14.90 -15.55
N LYS A 25 30.91 -15.33 -14.48
CA LYS A 25 30.25 -14.40 -13.53
C LYS A 25 31.24 -13.38 -12.93
N SER A 26 32.51 -13.75 -12.76
CA SER A 26 33.56 -12.85 -12.26
C SER A 26 33.74 -11.58 -13.12
N LEU A 27 33.43 -11.61 -14.41
CA LEU A 27 33.54 -10.44 -15.28
C LEU A 27 32.60 -9.31 -14.85
N PHE A 28 31.46 -9.63 -14.23
CA PHE A 28 30.47 -8.67 -13.75
C PHE A 28 30.84 -8.04 -12.40
N PHE A 29 32.00 -8.38 -11.84
CA PHE A 29 32.46 -7.84 -10.56
C PHE A 29 33.90 -7.35 -10.68
N ARG A 30 34.19 -6.24 -9.99
CA ARG A 30 35.54 -5.73 -9.76
C ARG A 30 35.93 -6.02 -8.33
N GLU A 31 37.09 -6.62 -8.14
CA GLU A 31 37.69 -6.83 -6.82
C GLU A 31 38.67 -5.70 -6.53
N LYS A 32 38.51 -5.06 -5.37
CA LYS A 32 39.43 -4.02 -4.88
C LYS A 32 40.61 -4.67 -4.15
N VAL A 33 41.65 -3.87 -3.90
CA VAL A 33 42.85 -4.29 -3.14
C VAL A 33 42.51 -4.76 -1.72
N ASN A 34 41.42 -4.26 -1.14
CA ASN A 34 40.89 -4.67 0.16
C ASN A 34 39.99 -5.94 0.11
N GLY A 35 39.89 -6.62 -1.03
CA GLY A 35 39.06 -7.82 -1.22
C GLY A 35 37.56 -7.55 -1.46
N GLU A 36 37.14 -6.29 -1.44
CA GLU A 36 35.73 -5.92 -1.67
C GLU A 36 35.35 -6.13 -3.15
N LYS A 37 34.20 -6.78 -3.39
CA LYS A 37 33.67 -7.04 -4.73
C LYS A 37 32.55 -6.05 -5.08
N ILE A 38 32.83 -5.13 -6.01
CA ILE A 38 31.85 -4.19 -6.55
C ILE A 38 31.26 -4.74 -7.84
N LYS A 39 29.93 -4.73 -7.95
CA LYS A 39 29.22 -5.12 -9.16
C LYS A 39 29.40 -4.07 -10.27
N ARG A 40 29.68 -4.53 -11.49
CA ARG A 40 29.73 -3.72 -12.71
C ARG A 40 28.33 -3.63 -13.32
N ASP A 41 27.53 -2.67 -12.87
CA ASP A 41 26.15 -2.46 -13.38
C ASP A 41 26.10 -2.05 -14.86
N TRP A 42 27.24 -1.67 -15.44
CA TRP A 42 27.36 -1.28 -16.84
C TRP A 42 27.51 -2.46 -17.81
N ILE A 43 27.91 -3.65 -17.34
CA ILE A 43 28.11 -4.83 -18.21
C ILE A 43 26.78 -5.57 -18.40
N CYS A 44 26.39 -5.77 -19.65
CA CYS A 44 25.25 -6.60 -20.03
C CYS A 44 25.69 -7.73 -20.96
N TYR A 45 25.25 -8.95 -20.69
CA TYR A 45 25.40 -10.09 -21.58
C TYR A 45 24.20 -10.21 -22.51
N SER A 46 24.47 -10.48 -23.79
CA SER A 46 23.44 -10.77 -24.80
C SER A 46 23.43 -12.28 -25.07
N PRO A 47 22.41 -13.02 -24.63
CA PRO A 47 22.30 -14.46 -24.89
C PRO A 47 22.24 -14.80 -26.38
N SER A 48 21.64 -13.94 -27.20
CA SER A 48 21.50 -14.14 -28.65
C SER A 48 22.82 -14.05 -29.40
N THR A 49 23.78 -13.25 -28.92
CA THR A 49 25.08 -13.07 -29.57
C THR A 49 26.23 -13.78 -28.85
N GLY A 50 26.01 -14.20 -27.60
CA GLY A 50 27.06 -14.79 -26.77
C GLY A 50 28.14 -13.79 -26.31
N LYS A 51 27.89 -12.47 -26.42
CA LYS A 51 28.87 -11.41 -26.15
C LYS A 51 28.45 -10.48 -25.03
N VAL A 52 29.40 -9.70 -24.50
CA VAL A 52 29.14 -8.66 -23.49
C VAL A 52 29.24 -7.26 -24.09
N PHE A 53 28.40 -6.35 -23.57
CA PHE A 53 28.30 -4.96 -23.98
C PHE A 53 28.35 -4.05 -22.76
N CYS A 54 28.72 -2.79 -22.97
CA CYS A 54 28.53 -1.73 -22.01
C CYS A 54 27.21 -1.00 -22.27
N ALA A 55 26.24 -1.14 -21.38
CA ALA A 55 24.92 -0.51 -21.52
C ALA A 55 25.03 1.01 -21.63
N HIS A 56 25.80 1.66 -20.74
CA HIS A 56 25.93 3.11 -20.73
C HIS A 56 26.55 3.65 -22.01
N CYS A 57 27.67 3.05 -22.46
CA CYS A 57 28.33 3.47 -23.70
C CYS A 57 27.44 3.24 -24.92
N LYS A 58 26.71 2.12 -24.97
CA LYS A 58 25.81 1.81 -26.07
C LYS A 58 24.60 2.76 -26.14
N LEU A 59 24.15 3.29 -25.01
CA LEU A 59 23.00 4.18 -24.91
C LEU A 59 23.35 5.66 -25.11
N PHE A 60 24.51 6.11 -24.64
CA PHE A 60 24.82 7.55 -24.54
C PHE A 60 25.96 8.02 -25.44
N ASN A 61 26.72 7.11 -26.05
CA ASN A 61 27.79 7.51 -26.96
C ASN A 61 27.27 7.62 -28.39
N SER A 62 27.46 8.79 -29.00
CA SER A 62 27.06 9.08 -30.39
C SER A 62 28.09 8.65 -31.43
N LYS A 63 29.33 8.32 -31.02
CA LYS A 63 30.43 7.95 -31.93
C LYS A 63 30.49 6.43 -32.17
N CYS A 64 29.48 5.89 -32.84
CA CYS A 64 29.51 4.52 -33.38
C CYS A 64 30.19 4.53 -34.75
N GLY A 65 31.52 4.42 -34.77
CA GLY A 65 32.32 4.40 -36.00
C GLY A 65 33.64 3.66 -35.86
N ILE A 66 34.50 3.78 -36.87
CA ILE A 66 35.84 3.16 -36.92
C ILE A 66 36.65 3.63 -35.69
N GLY A 67 37.03 2.68 -34.82
CA GLY A 67 37.70 2.97 -33.54
C GLY A 67 36.83 2.82 -32.28
N ALA A 68 35.54 2.52 -32.43
CA ALA A 68 34.64 2.19 -31.33
C ALA A 68 35.09 0.91 -30.59
N SER A 69 35.11 0.95 -29.25
CA SER A 69 35.36 -0.24 -28.42
C SER A 69 34.36 -1.35 -28.75
N ALA A 70 34.82 -2.60 -28.82
CA ALA A 70 33.96 -3.77 -29.06
C ALA A 70 32.80 -3.88 -28.04
N LEU A 71 32.99 -3.38 -26.80
CA LEU A 71 31.94 -3.30 -25.78
C LEU A 71 30.77 -2.37 -26.17
N MET A 72 30.98 -1.45 -27.10
CA MET A 72 29.97 -0.49 -27.56
C MET A 72 29.25 -0.96 -28.83
N SER A 73 29.99 -1.50 -29.79
CA SER A 73 29.50 -1.80 -31.14
C SER A 73 29.12 -3.28 -31.35
N SER A 74 30.11 -4.13 -31.64
CA SER A 74 29.93 -5.51 -32.13
C SER A 74 29.90 -6.58 -31.03
N GLY A 75 30.07 -6.17 -29.78
CA GLY A 75 30.11 -7.03 -28.59
C GLY A 75 31.52 -7.55 -28.32
N TYR A 76 31.89 -7.59 -27.05
CA TYR A 76 33.17 -8.09 -26.58
C TYR A 76 33.10 -9.59 -26.28
N ASP A 77 34.07 -10.34 -26.77
CA ASP A 77 34.11 -11.81 -26.67
C ASP A 77 35.55 -12.38 -26.59
N ASP A 78 36.53 -11.52 -26.29
CA ASP A 78 37.91 -11.92 -26.00
C ASP A 78 38.05 -12.30 -24.52
N TRP A 79 37.63 -13.53 -24.21
CA TRP A 79 37.65 -14.04 -22.84
C TRP A 79 39.06 -14.18 -22.25
N LYS A 80 40.10 -14.23 -23.08
CA LYS A 80 41.50 -14.29 -22.61
C LYS A 80 41.92 -12.98 -21.97
N HIS A 81 41.45 -11.86 -22.53
CA HIS A 81 41.82 -10.53 -22.06
C HIS A 81 40.68 -9.79 -21.39
N ALA A 82 39.55 -10.45 -21.10
CA ALA A 82 38.33 -9.82 -20.59
C ALA A 82 38.53 -8.97 -19.32
N ALA A 83 39.32 -9.43 -18.35
CA ALA A 83 39.61 -8.67 -17.14
C ALA A 83 40.41 -7.37 -17.43
N ARG A 84 41.41 -7.45 -18.31
CA ARG A 84 42.19 -6.28 -18.74
C ARG A 84 41.36 -5.35 -19.62
N GLY A 85 40.54 -5.93 -20.50
CA GLY A 85 39.65 -5.21 -21.41
C GLY A 85 38.58 -4.42 -20.69
N SER A 86 37.94 -5.02 -19.67
CA SER A 86 36.96 -4.33 -18.83
C SER A 86 37.60 -3.25 -17.98
N ALA A 87 38.73 -3.52 -17.33
CA ALA A 87 39.45 -2.51 -16.53
C ALA A 87 39.88 -1.30 -17.37
N ARG A 88 40.40 -1.52 -18.58
CA ARG A 88 40.76 -0.44 -19.51
C ARG A 88 39.53 0.33 -20.01
N HIS A 89 38.40 -0.34 -20.19
CA HIS A 89 37.16 0.33 -20.61
C HIS A 89 36.59 1.22 -19.51
N GLU A 90 36.61 0.76 -18.25
CA GLU A 90 36.13 1.53 -17.09
C GLU A 90 36.83 2.88 -16.95
N THR A 91 38.12 2.94 -17.27
CA THR A 91 38.92 4.17 -17.21
C THR A 91 38.95 4.95 -18.51
N SER A 92 38.25 4.46 -19.56
CA SER A 92 38.23 5.15 -20.84
C SER A 92 37.36 6.42 -20.78
N GLU A 93 37.81 7.47 -21.45
CA GLU A 93 37.08 8.75 -21.53
C GLU A 93 35.64 8.56 -22.00
N THR A 94 35.43 7.70 -23.01
CA THR A 94 34.09 7.39 -23.54
C THR A 94 33.15 6.78 -22.50
N HIS A 95 33.67 5.94 -21.61
CA HIS A 95 32.87 5.34 -20.55
C HIS A 95 32.55 6.36 -19.48
N ILE A 96 33.54 7.15 -19.06
CA ILE A 96 33.38 8.21 -18.07
C ILE A 96 32.33 9.22 -18.53
N GLN A 97 32.42 9.73 -19.77
CA GLN A 97 31.44 10.65 -20.34
C GLN A 97 30.02 10.05 -20.41
N SER A 98 29.91 8.76 -20.72
CA SER A 98 28.61 8.06 -20.75
C SER A 98 28.00 7.93 -19.35
N ILE A 99 28.83 7.68 -18.33
CA ILE A 99 28.42 7.65 -16.92
C ILE A 99 28.05 9.05 -16.45
N GLU A 100 28.82 10.08 -16.77
CA GLU A 100 28.51 11.48 -16.43
C GLU A 100 27.18 11.92 -17.05
N THR A 101 26.94 11.54 -18.31
CA THR A 101 25.66 11.80 -18.99
C THR A 101 24.51 11.11 -18.26
N LEU A 102 24.67 9.84 -17.88
CA LEU A 102 23.67 9.11 -17.10
C LEU A 102 23.40 9.79 -15.74
N LEU A 103 24.46 10.13 -15.00
CA LEU A 103 24.33 10.75 -13.67
C LEU A 103 23.70 12.14 -13.75
N THR A 104 24.06 12.92 -14.78
CA THR A 104 23.46 14.23 -15.04
C THR A 104 21.97 14.10 -15.34
N ARG A 105 21.60 13.17 -16.23
CA ARG A 105 20.19 12.85 -16.48
C ARG A 105 19.49 12.37 -15.22
N ARG A 106 20.11 11.47 -14.44
CA ARG A 106 19.58 10.99 -13.14
C ARG A 106 19.30 12.14 -12.18
N LYS A 107 20.22 13.10 -12.07
CA LYS A 107 20.09 14.29 -11.23
C LYS A 107 19.05 15.29 -11.73
N ALA A 108 18.93 15.47 -13.05
CA ALA A 108 17.90 16.32 -13.65
C ALA A 108 16.48 15.86 -13.28
N GLY A 109 16.31 14.60 -12.88
CA GLY A 109 15.09 14.09 -12.29
C GLY A 109 13.96 13.81 -13.29
N GLU A 110 14.05 14.27 -14.54
CA GLU A 110 13.03 14.07 -15.58
C GLU A 110 13.06 12.66 -16.19
N HIS A 111 12.90 11.63 -15.35
CA HIS A 111 12.73 10.24 -15.81
C HIS A 111 11.25 9.89 -15.89
N ILE A 112 10.90 8.93 -16.75
CA ILE A 112 9.55 8.35 -16.80
C ILE A 112 9.11 7.91 -15.40
N SER A 113 10.04 7.37 -14.60
CA SER A 113 9.78 6.98 -13.21
C SER A 113 9.30 8.15 -12.35
N LYS A 114 9.88 9.36 -12.47
CA LYS A 114 9.43 10.53 -11.69
C LYS A 114 7.99 10.89 -12.07
N ARG A 115 7.69 10.96 -13.38
CA ARG A 115 6.33 11.26 -13.86
C ARG A 115 5.31 10.22 -13.38
N LEU A 116 5.66 8.93 -13.41
CA LEU A 116 4.80 7.86 -12.91
C LEU A 116 4.59 7.97 -11.39
N THR A 117 5.64 8.27 -10.63
CA THR A 117 5.55 8.51 -9.18
C THR A 117 4.67 9.72 -8.88
N GLU A 118 4.84 10.83 -9.60
CA GLU A 118 4.00 12.04 -9.44
C GLU A 118 2.53 11.75 -9.74
N GLN A 119 2.24 11.02 -10.82
CA GLN A 119 0.88 10.59 -11.14
C GLN A 119 0.30 9.71 -10.02
N PHE A 120 1.06 8.73 -9.53
CA PHE A 120 0.62 7.87 -8.45
C PHE A 120 0.33 8.64 -7.16
N GLU A 121 1.26 9.50 -6.73
CA GLU A 121 1.10 10.32 -5.53
C GLU A 121 -0.04 11.32 -5.66
N SER A 122 -0.24 11.92 -6.84
CA SER A 122 -1.40 12.79 -7.10
C SER A 122 -2.73 12.04 -6.98
N GLY A 123 -2.79 10.79 -7.48
CA GLY A 123 -3.97 9.95 -7.37
C GLY A 123 -4.26 9.54 -5.93
N LYS A 124 -3.21 9.18 -5.19
CA LYS A 124 -3.30 8.86 -3.76
C LYS A 124 -3.79 10.06 -2.96
N LYS A 125 -3.22 11.25 -3.22
CA LYS A 125 -3.65 12.50 -2.58
C LYS A 125 -5.12 12.78 -2.87
N TYR A 126 -5.54 12.71 -4.13
CA TYR A 126 -6.93 12.88 -4.53
C TYR A 126 -7.88 11.97 -3.73
N TRP A 127 -7.57 10.67 -3.64
CA TRP A 127 -8.43 9.74 -2.91
C TRP A 127 -8.42 9.98 -1.41
N ASN A 128 -7.26 10.25 -0.80
CA ASN A 128 -7.19 10.60 0.63
C ASN A 128 -8.03 11.84 0.94
N ASP A 129 -7.96 12.86 0.09
CA ASP A 129 -8.71 14.09 0.23
C ASP A 129 -10.23 13.82 0.15
N ILE A 130 -10.69 12.98 -0.79
CA ILE A 130 -12.10 12.57 -0.89
C ILE A 130 -12.56 11.77 0.33
N LEU A 131 -11.78 10.76 0.72
CA LEU A 131 -12.12 9.88 1.86
C LEU A 131 -12.19 10.68 3.18
N LEU A 132 -11.34 11.69 3.35
CA LEU A 132 -11.39 12.56 4.52
C LEU A 132 -12.73 13.31 4.63
N ARG A 133 -13.29 13.79 3.52
CA ARG A 133 -14.58 14.47 3.49
C ARG A 133 -15.72 13.52 3.83
N ILE A 134 -15.72 12.34 3.20
CA ILE A 134 -16.66 11.25 3.48
C ILE A 134 -16.64 10.89 4.97
N LEU A 135 -15.45 10.63 5.51
CA LEU A 135 -15.28 10.29 6.92
C LEU A 135 -15.75 11.41 7.84
N THR A 136 -15.49 12.67 7.47
CA THR A 136 -15.93 13.84 8.26
C THR A 136 -17.45 13.93 8.32
N VAL A 137 -18.15 13.73 7.19
CA VAL A 137 -19.62 13.66 7.17
C VAL A 137 -20.12 12.50 8.02
N ILE A 138 -19.52 11.32 7.90
CA ILE A 138 -19.92 10.14 8.68
C ILE A 138 -19.78 10.41 10.18
N LYS A 139 -18.63 10.94 10.61
CA LYS A 139 -18.39 11.33 12.01
C LYS A 139 -19.38 12.37 12.49
N MET A 140 -19.68 13.37 11.65
CA MET A 140 -20.62 14.45 11.96
C MET A 140 -22.02 13.90 12.26
N LEU A 141 -22.52 13.01 11.39
CA LEU A 141 -23.83 12.37 11.56
C LEU A 141 -23.85 11.47 12.81
N ALA A 142 -22.81 10.66 13.01
CA ALA A 142 -22.68 9.78 14.17
C ALA A 142 -22.69 10.57 15.49
N LEU A 143 -21.89 11.64 15.58
CA LEU A 143 -21.78 12.47 16.79
C LEU A 143 -23.10 13.18 17.15
N ARG A 144 -23.97 13.41 16.17
CA ARG A 144 -25.27 14.06 16.36
C ARG A 144 -26.45 13.09 16.43
N GLY A 145 -26.20 11.78 16.30
CA GLY A 145 -27.26 10.77 16.25
C GLY A 145 -28.21 10.94 15.06
N LEU A 146 -27.72 11.48 13.94
CA LEU A 146 -28.53 11.68 12.74
C LEU A 146 -28.57 10.39 11.91
N SER A 147 -29.73 10.07 11.33
CA SER A 147 -29.87 8.95 10.41
C SER A 147 -28.99 9.15 9.18
N PHE A 148 -28.35 8.10 8.68
CA PHE A 148 -27.49 8.20 7.49
C PHE A 148 -28.27 8.01 6.19
N ARG A 149 -29.25 7.10 6.22
CA ARG A 149 -29.95 6.59 5.03
C ARG A 149 -31.24 7.34 4.76
N GLY A 150 -31.62 7.36 3.49
CA GLY A 150 -32.93 7.78 3.01
C GLY A 150 -33.64 6.63 2.30
N SER A 151 -34.66 6.96 1.52
CA SER A 151 -35.43 5.98 0.73
C SER A 151 -34.70 5.50 -0.53
N ASN A 152 -33.65 6.18 -0.96
CA ASN A 152 -32.79 5.75 -2.06
C ASN A 152 -31.32 6.15 -1.84
N GLU A 153 -30.44 5.77 -2.76
CA GLU A 153 -29.01 6.10 -2.74
C GLU A 153 -28.59 6.90 -3.99
N ILE A 154 -29.48 7.78 -4.47
CA ILE A 154 -29.27 8.53 -5.70
C ILE A 154 -28.82 9.96 -5.34
N VAL A 155 -27.62 10.34 -5.75
CA VAL A 155 -27.13 11.71 -5.59
C VAL A 155 -27.98 12.67 -6.42
N GLY A 156 -28.43 13.76 -5.80
CA GLY A 156 -29.38 14.75 -6.31
C GLY A 156 -30.85 14.46 -5.95
N SER A 157 -31.15 13.34 -5.30
CA SER A 157 -32.51 13.03 -4.85
C SER A 157 -32.77 13.60 -3.47
N VAL A 158 -33.93 14.26 -3.29
CA VAL A 158 -34.42 14.74 -1.97
C VAL A 158 -34.57 13.60 -0.95
N HIS A 159 -34.64 12.34 -1.40
CA HIS A 159 -34.83 11.17 -0.55
C HIS A 159 -33.57 10.31 -0.35
N ASN A 160 -32.38 10.84 -0.65
CA ASN A 160 -31.12 10.09 -0.59
C ASN A 160 -30.49 9.98 0.81
N GLY A 161 -31.12 10.60 1.81
CA GLY A 161 -30.71 10.55 3.22
C GLY A 161 -29.64 11.58 3.59
N ASN A 162 -29.40 11.73 4.89
CA ASN A 162 -28.51 12.79 5.37
C ASN A 162 -27.05 12.57 4.94
N TYR A 163 -26.60 11.33 4.71
CA TYR A 163 -25.23 11.07 4.27
C TYR A 163 -24.94 11.68 2.91
N LEU A 164 -25.74 11.35 1.90
CA LEU A 164 -25.58 11.90 0.55
C LEU A 164 -25.95 13.38 0.51
N GLY A 165 -27.04 13.79 1.19
CA GLY A 165 -27.42 15.20 1.29
C GLY A 165 -26.36 16.09 1.93
N CYS A 166 -25.64 15.61 2.96
CA CYS A 166 -24.53 16.36 3.54
C CYS A 166 -23.32 16.42 2.59
N LEU A 167 -23.04 15.37 1.83
CA LEU A 167 -21.97 15.39 0.82
C LEU A 167 -22.28 16.38 -0.31
N GLU A 168 -23.54 16.48 -0.72
CA GLU A 168 -24.02 17.49 -1.67
C GLU A 168 -23.85 18.90 -1.10
N LEU A 169 -24.25 19.12 0.15
CA LEU A 169 -24.06 20.41 0.82
C LEU A 169 -22.58 20.80 0.91
N VAL A 170 -21.70 19.87 1.28
CA VAL A 170 -20.24 20.14 1.32
C VAL A 170 -19.71 20.45 -0.07
N ALA A 171 -20.21 19.77 -1.11
CA ALA A 171 -19.81 19.99 -2.49
C ALA A 171 -20.16 21.39 -3.01
N GLU A 172 -21.16 22.08 -2.44
CA GLU A 172 -21.44 23.49 -2.80
C GLU A 172 -20.24 24.41 -2.50
N PHE A 173 -19.42 24.05 -1.51
CA PHE A 173 -18.26 24.84 -1.07
C PHE A 173 -16.92 24.16 -1.36
N ASP A 174 -16.93 22.92 -1.83
CA ASP A 174 -15.75 22.10 -2.08
C ASP A 174 -15.67 21.65 -3.55
N PRO A 175 -14.89 22.35 -4.39
CA PRO A 175 -14.77 22.03 -5.81
C PRO A 175 -14.26 20.62 -6.10
N LEU A 176 -13.39 20.08 -5.23
CA LEU A 176 -12.85 18.73 -5.39
C LEU A 176 -13.95 17.68 -5.21
N LEU A 177 -14.77 17.84 -4.17
CA LEU A 177 -15.90 16.95 -3.92
C LEU A 177 -16.99 17.11 -4.99
N ALA A 178 -17.28 18.34 -5.42
CA ALA A 178 -18.23 18.61 -6.50
C ALA A 178 -17.84 17.90 -7.80
N GLU A 179 -16.58 18.05 -8.22
CA GLU A 179 -16.06 17.38 -9.40
C GLU A 179 -16.11 15.84 -9.24
N HIS A 180 -15.77 15.34 -8.06
CA HIS A 180 -15.83 13.91 -7.75
C HIS A 180 -17.25 13.37 -7.90
N ILE A 181 -18.24 14.02 -7.26
CA ILE A 181 -19.65 13.66 -7.34
C ILE A 181 -20.12 13.70 -8.79
N GLN A 182 -19.88 14.79 -9.52
CA GLN A 182 -20.28 14.92 -10.93
C GLN A 182 -19.69 13.80 -11.80
N LYS A 183 -18.43 13.43 -11.57
CA LYS A 183 -17.74 12.42 -12.38
C LYS A 183 -18.07 10.99 -12.00
N ARG A 184 -18.54 10.71 -10.78
CA ARG A 184 -18.57 9.33 -10.24
C ARG A 184 -19.88 8.92 -9.60
N ALA A 185 -20.71 9.86 -9.15
CA ALA A 185 -22.00 9.54 -8.58
C ALA A 185 -22.94 8.92 -9.62
N ASN A 186 -23.89 8.11 -9.15
CA ASN A 186 -24.94 7.48 -9.96
C ASN A 186 -24.44 6.66 -11.17
N LYS A 187 -23.16 6.28 -11.20
CA LYS A 187 -22.60 5.41 -12.25
C LYS A 187 -22.99 3.95 -12.02
N SER A 188 -23.04 3.20 -13.11
CA SER A 188 -23.25 1.75 -13.08
C SER A 188 -22.10 1.02 -12.41
N ARG A 189 -22.30 -0.28 -12.13
CA ARG A 189 -21.32 -1.15 -11.46
C ARG A 189 -19.96 -1.12 -12.18
N GLY A 190 -18.88 -1.22 -11.41
CA GLY A 190 -17.49 -1.24 -11.91
C GLY A 190 -16.76 0.12 -11.83
N HIS A 191 -17.44 1.17 -11.38
CA HIS A 191 -16.82 2.47 -11.13
C HIS A 191 -16.67 2.73 -9.63
N VAL A 192 -15.44 3.03 -9.20
CA VAL A 192 -15.15 3.36 -7.79
C VAL A 192 -15.55 4.81 -7.52
N SER A 193 -16.49 5.00 -6.59
CA SER A 193 -16.91 6.32 -6.07
C SER A 193 -16.67 6.48 -4.56
N TYR A 194 -16.75 5.41 -3.76
CA TYR A 194 -16.78 5.47 -2.28
C TYR A 194 -18.01 6.19 -1.68
N LEU A 195 -19.02 6.52 -2.50
CA LEU A 195 -20.23 7.23 -2.06
C LEU A 195 -21.38 6.29 -1.65
N SER A 196 -21.27 4.98 -1.88
CA SER A 196 -22.36 4.04 -1.59
C SER A 196 -22.59 3.83 -0.10
N SER A 197 -23.78 3.34 0.26
CA SER A 197 -24.08 2.91 1.62
C SER A 197 -23.12 1.85 2.13
N THR A 198 -22.78 0.85 1.29
CA THR A 198 -21.85 -0.23 1.67
C THR A 198 -20.52 0.32 2.16
N ILE A 199 -19.96 1.31 1.45
CA ILE A 199 -18.70 1.95 1.84
C ILE A 199 -18.90 2.81 3.09
N CYS A 200 -20.03 3.50 3.21
CA CYS A 200 -20.37 4.23 4.43
C CYS A 200 -20.40 3.28 5.65
N ASP A 201 -20.97 2.09 5.51
CA ASP A 201 -21.05 1.08 6.58
C ASP A 201 -19.68 0.50 6.93
N GLU A 202 -18.80 0.29 5.94
CA GLU A 202 -17.40 -0.08 6.20
C GLU A 202 -16.69 0.97 7.07
N PHE A 203 -16.86 2.27 6.76
CA PHE A 203 -16.29 3.34 7.58
C PHE A 203 -16.90 3.38 8.99
N ILE A 204 -18.22 3.22 9.10
CA ILE A 204 -18.90 3.15 10.40
C ILE A 204 -18.34 2.00 11.22
N HIS A 205 -18.13 0.83 10.61
CA HIS A 205 -17.56 -0.34 11.29
C HIS A 205 -16.11 -0.11 11.76
N VAL A 206 -15.28 0.55 10.94
CA VAL A 206 -13.91 0.88 11.35
C VAL A 206 -13.91 1.86 12.53
N LEU A 207 -14.76 2.89 12.50
CA LEU A 207 -14.90 3.85 13.59
C LEU A 207 -15.47 3.22 14.85
N SER A 208 -16.50 2.37 14.73
CA SER A 208 -17.13 1.73 15.88
C SER A 208 -16.17 0.79 16.59
N ARG A 209 -15.34 0.04 15.84
CA ARG A 209 -14.29 -0.80 16.41
C ARG A 209 -13.27 0.02 17.19
N ASP A 210 -12.80 1.14 16.64
CA ASP A 210 -11.81 2.00 17.31
C ASP A 210 -12.38 2.59 18.63
N VAL A 211 -13.65 3.01 18.61
CA VAL A 211 -14.35 3.47 19.82
C VAL A 211 -14.52 2.35 20.84
N LEU A 212 -14.91 1.15 20.39
CA LEU A 212 -15.05 -0.02 21.24
C LEU A 212 -13.73 -0.39 21.90
N ASP A 213 -12.65 -0.53 21.12
CA ASP A 213 -11.31 -0.85 21.61
C ASP A 213 -10.85 0.16 22.68
N HIS A 214 -11.11 1.45 22.46
CA HIS A 214 -10.82 2.48 23.45
C HIS A 214 -11.61 2.29 24.75
N ILE A 215 -12.92 2.05 24.68
CA ILE A 215 -13.76 1.78 25.87
C ILE A 215 -13.27 0.52 26.61
N LEU A 216 -12.95 -0.56 25.88
CA LEU A 216 -12.45 -1.80 26.46
C LEU A 216 -11.11 -1.58 27.19
N THR A 217 -10.21 -0.77 26.63
CA THR A 217 -8.97 -0.36 27.31
C THR A 217 -9.27 0.43 28.58
N GLU A 218 -10.16 1.42 28.54
CA GLU A 218 -10.53 2.19 29.74
C GLU A 218 -11.11 1.28 30.85
N ILE A 219 -11.96 0.30 30.50
CA ILE A 219 -12.52 -0.66 31.46
C ILE A 219 -11.41 -1.50 32.10
N LYS A 220 -10.46 -1.99 31.30
CA LYS A 220 -9.32 -2.81 31.78
C LYS A 220 -8.42 -1.99 32.71
N GLU A 221 -8.17 -0.73 32.39
CA GLU A 221 -7.39 0.19 33.22
C GLU A 221 -8.10 0.52 34.54
N ALA A 222 -9.42 0.70 34.52
CA ALA A 222 -10.21 0.94 35.72
C ALA A 222 -10.21 -0.26 36.68
N LYS A 223 -9.93 -1.46 36.16
CA LYS A 223 -9.92 -2.77 36.85
C LYS A 223 -11.25 -3.19 37.47
N HIS A 224 -12.07 -2.29 37.97
CA HIS A 224 -13.36 -2.58 38.59
C HIS A 224 -14.46 -1.84 37.86
N PHE A 225 -15.53 -2.56 37.55
CA PHE A 225 -16.68 -2.05 36.83
C PHE A 225 -17.97 -2.68 37.33
N ALA A 226 -19.09 -2.07 36.96
CA ALA A 226 -20.41 -2.65 37.05
C ALA A 226 -21.04 -2.75 35.65
N VAL A 227 -22.00 -3.65 35.45
CA VAL A 227 -22.68 -3.83 34.16
C VAL A 227 -24.17 -3.64 34.34
N SER A 228 -24.77 -2.78 33.51
CA SER A 228 -26.22 -2.70 33.35
C SER A 228 -26.60 -3.37 32.04
N ILE A 229 -27.54 -4.31 32.13
CA ILE A 229 -28.16 -4.95 30.98
C ILE A 229 -29.65 -4.64 30.95
N ASP A 230 -30.17 -4.40 29.76
CA ASP A 230 -31.60 -4.17 29.54
C ASP A 230 -32.02 -4.80 28.21
N SER A 231 -33.24 -5.33 28.11
CA SER A 231 -33.75 -6.00 26.92
C SER A 231 -34.91 -5.22 26.33
N THR A 232 -34.81 -4.86 25.05
CA THR A 232 -35.89 -4.15 24.34
C THR A 232 -36.07 -4.70 22.92
N PRO A 233 -37.32 -4.87 22.45
CA PRO A 233 -37.59 -5.28 21.08
C PRO A 233 -37.33 -4.13 20.10
N ASP A 234 -36.73 -4.44 18.95
CA ASP A 234 -36.59 -3.49 17.85
C ASP A 234 -37.81 -3.47 16.92
N ILE A 235 -37.74 -2.64 15.87
CA ILE A 235 -38.81 -2.47 14.87
C ILE A 235 -39.09 -3.76 14.07
N SER A 236 -38.15 -4.70 14.05
CA SER A 236 -38.28 -6.01 13.40
C SER A 236 -38.77 -7.10 14.35
N HIS A 237 -39.16 -6.73 15.58
CA HIS A 237 -39.56 -7.65 16.65
C HIS A 237 -38.45 -8.60 17.09
N VAL A 238 -37.19 -8.22 16.89
CA VAL A 238 -36.03 -8.91 17.48
C VAL A 238 -35.72 -8.24 18.80
N ASP A 239 -35.65 -9.02 19.87
CA ASP A 239 -35.21 -8.51 21.16
C ASP A 239 -33.69 -8.33 21.19
N HIS A 240 -33.27 -7.17 21.68
CA HIS A 240 -31.85 -6.83 21.82
C HIS A 240 -31.50 -6.59 23.27
N LEU A 241 -30.45 -7.28 23.72
CA LEU A 241 -29.79 -7.04 24.99
C LEU A 241 -28.81 -5.88 24.86
N THR A 242 -29.11 -4.78 25.52
CA THR A 242 -28.25 -3.61 25.67
C THR A 242 -27.19 -3.90 26.72
N ILE A 243 -25.91 -3.65 26.41
CA ILE A 243 -24.81 -3.76 27.38
C ILE A 243 -24.21 -2.39 27.65
N ILE A 244 -24.24 -1.98 28.92
CA ILE A 244 -23.66 -0.72 29.40
C ILE A 244 -22.68 -1.00 30.53
N PHE A 245 -21.45 -0.51 30.41
CA PHE A 245 -20.42 -0.61 31.45
C PHE A 245 -20.32 0.68 32.26
N HIS A 246 -20.22 0.53 33.57
CA HIS A 246 -20.04 1.61 34.54
C HIS A 246 -18.67 1.45 35.19
N TYR A 247 -17.80 2.44 35.11
CA TYR A 247 -16.45 2.38 35.68
C TYR A 247 -15.94 3.78 36.02
N VAL A 248 -14.80 3.85 36.71
CA VAL A 248 -14.21 5.13 37.16
C VAL A 248 -12.94 5.40 36.35
N THR A 249 -12.90 6.57 35.72
CA THR A 249 -11.70 7.11 35.07
C THR A 249 -11.01 8.13 35.97
N SER A 250 -9.85 8.63 35.55
CA SER A 250 -9.19 9.76 36.22
C SER A 250 -10.04 11.04 36.29
N LYS A 251 -11.06 11.16 35.44
CA LYS A 251 -12.01 12.29 35.41
C LYS A 251 -13.27 12.06 36.23
N GLY A 252 -13.42 10.87 36.82
CA GLY A 252 -14.60 10.47 37.58
C GLY A 252 -15.37 9.30 36.96
N PRO A 253 -16.57 8.99 37.52
CA PRO A 253 -17.38 7.88 37.07
C PRO A 253 -17.97 8.15 35.67
N VAL A 254 -17.93 7.13 34.82
CA VAL A 254 -18.48 7.15 33.47
C VAL A 254 -19.40 5.96 33.23
N LYS A 255 -20.35 6.14 32.32
CA LYS A 255 -21.21 5.08 31.78
C LYS A 255 -21.00 5.03 30.28
N ARG A 256 -20.71 3.84 29.74
CA ARG A 256 -20.52 3.63 28.31
C ARG A 256 -21.49 2.59 27.80
N PHE A 257 -22.31 2.99 26.84
CA PHE A 257 -22.97 2.03 25.96
C PHE A 257 -21.90 1.33 25.11
N VAL A 258 -22.00 0.01 25.00
CA VAL A 258 -21.01 -0.82 24.32
C VAL A 258 -21.59 -1.47 23.07
N THR A 259 -22.69 -2.22 23.22
CA THR A 259 -23.33 -2.89 22.08
C THR A 259 -24.77 -3.28 22.39
N PHE A 260 -25.50 -3.60 21.32
CA PHE A 260 -26.68 -4.45 21.37
C PHE A 260 -26.30 -5.88 20.97
N ILE A 261 -26.91 -6.89 21.59
CA ILE A 261 -26.77 -8.29 21.20
C ILE A 261 -28.18 -8.84 20.94
N PRO A 262 -28.48 -9.40 19.76
CA PRO A 262 -29.76 -10.02 19.52
C PRO A 262 -29.92 -11.25 20.42
N ILE A 263 -31.10 -11.38 21.02
CA ILE A 263 -31.45 -12.49 21.91
C ILE A 263 -32.74 -13.15 21.44
N GLU A 264 -32.80 -14.47 21.61
CA GLU A 264 -34.00 -15.28 21.39
C GLU A 264 -34.56 -15.81 22.72
N GLU A 265 -33.76 -15.74 23.79
CA GLU A 265 -34.07 -16.28 25.10
C GLU A 265 -34.06 -15.16 26.16
N HIS A 266 -35.12 -15.09 26.97
CA HIS A 266 -35.32 -14.07 28.01
C HIS A 266 -35.10 -14.59 29.43
N THR A 267 -34.62 -15.81 29.58
CA THR A 267 -34.30 -16.36 30.91
C THR A 267 -33.09 -15.62 31.49
N GLY A 268 -33.02 -15.51 32.81
CA GLY A 268 -31.85 -14.88 33.46
C GLY A 268 -30.54 -15.60 33.11
N GLU A 269 -30.59 -16.92 32.89
CA GLU A 269 -29.45 -17.73 32.45
C GLU A 269 -29.04 -17.42 31.01
N GLY A 270 -30.00 -17.30 30.08
CA GLY A 270 -29.73 -16.94 28.69
C GLY A 270 -29.09 -15.55 28.56
N LEU A 271 -29.62 -14.56 29.28
CA LEU A 271 -29.06 -13.21 29.32
C LEU A 271 -27.64 -13.20 29.91
N ALA A 272 -27.42 -13.92 31.02
CA ALA A 272 -26.10 -14.03 31.64
C ALA A 272 -25.09 -14.68 30.69
N THR A 273 -25.49 -15.72 29.96
CA THR A 273 -24.64 -16.40 28.98
C THR A 273 -24.18 -15.43 27.89
N LYS A 274 -25.09 -14.64 27.29
CA LYS A 274 -24.74 -13.64 26.27
C LYS A 274 -23.77 -12.58 26.79
N LEU A 275 -23.94 -12.14 28.03
CA LEU A 275 -23.01 -11.21 28.66
C LEU A 275 -21.62 -11.85 28.86
N LEU A 276 -21.57 -13.08 29.37
CA LEU A 276 -20.31 -13.79 29.59
C LEU A 276 -19.56 -14.06 28.28
N ASP A 277 -20.27 -14.48 27.24
CA ASP A 277 -19.71 -14.68 25.89
C ASP A 277 -19.11 -13.36 25.36
N PHE A 278 -19.83 -12.24 25.52
CA PHE A 278 -19.33 -10.92 25.12
C PHE A 278 -18.05 -10.55 25.89
N MET A 279 -18.03 -10.75 27.20
CA MET A 279 -16.89 -10.43 28.07
C MET A 279 -15.67 -11.29 27.73
N GLU A 280 -15.87 -12.59 27.47
CA GLU A 280 -14.79 -13.49 27.04
C GLU A 280 -14.19 -13.05 25.70
N ASN A 281 -15.06 -12.77 24.71
CA ASN A 281 -14.64 -12.33 23.37
C ASN A 281 -13.90 -10.98 23.37
N THR A 282 -14.18 -10.11 24.34
CA THR A 282 -13.53 -8.80 24.50
C THR A 282 -12.38 -8.78 25.51
N GLY A 283 -12.14 -9.93 26.17
CA GLY A 283 -11.11 -10.08 27.20
C GLY A 283 -11.38 -9.26 28.47
N ILE A 284 -12.64 -9.01 28.80
CA ILE A 284 -13.04 -8.41 30.09
C ILE A 284 -13.27 -9.56 31.09
N SER A 285 -12.64 -9.49 32.27
CA SER A 285 -12.83 -10.52 33.29
C SER A 285 -14.10 -10.29 34.11
N ILE A 286 -14.98 -11.29 34.20
CA ILE A 286 -16.12 -11.24 35.14
C ILE A 286 -15.68 -11.13 36.61
N LYS A 287 -14.47 -11.57 36.95
CA LYS A 287 -13.90 -11.49 38.31
C LYS A 287 -13.72 -10.06 38.81
N ASP A 288 -13.65 -9.13 37.88
CA ASP A 288 -13.47 -7.70 38.10
C ASP A 288 -14.79 -6.93 38.19
N CYS A 289 -15.91 -7.59 37.90
CA CYS A 289 -17.25 -7.04 38.07
C CYS A 289 -17.60 -6.88 39.57
N ARG A 290 -18.21 -5.76 39.93
CA ARG A 290 -18.56 -5.38 41.32
C ARG A 290 -20.01 -4.94 41.49
N GLY A 291 -20.80 -4.94 40.42
CA GLY A 291 -22.22 -4.56 40.44
C GLY A 291 -22.89 -4.68 39.09
#